data_AF-A0A081NC06-F1
#
_entry.id   AF-A0A081NC06-F1
#
_cell.length_a   1.000
_cell.length_b   1.000
_cell.length_c   1.000
_cell.angle_alpha   90.00
_cell.angle_beta   90.00
_cell.angle_gamma   90.00
#
_symmetry.space_group_name_H-M   'P 1'
#
loop_
_entity.id
_entity.type
_entity.pdbx_description
1 polymer ?
#
loop_
_entity_poly.entity_id
_entity_poly.type
_entity_poly.pdbx_seq_one_letter_code
_entity_poly.pdbx_strand_id
1 'polypeptide(L)'
;MGYLFKAIAGLLLLLLLLLLLLFGATFASLIMILEAEPSVQGWKGSSPSIERAEHWIAQVQSDMDSNKLFRAEINQQDLRSLIFYSSSRLNQYGRDRAKVYGADTMFTDDRLVVRISSQFDIDKARFINVELVFSDHEGLPRWEYMMVGNFTLAGESISWLWSELLLPLLPAKRERLWQTVTGAIKEFDILPDKAVLVYRSNKELKETLKAQAAELILGDEDERQAIELYLSVLAASAAQSSLSDLPMSHLLRTLVGLAVARSGQSSAVDENRRMIRAFAIQVADSSVRSLLGPGIKPQQLDRPIVLRGRFDLAQHFMVSAALALTLDEQTALNIGIDKEKKDAKAGGSGFSFSDLMADMAGIRFASALTGSEEQARKAQQFLLKNRGEQTFMPEVLWLPQGLTTAVYSDLIRHPLYPAMLDRIVQRLQSLPLLVAVGE
;
A
#
# COMPACT_ATOMS: atom_id res chain seq x y z
N MET A 1 52.78 -30.06 -12.18
CA MET A 1 52.42 -29.01 -11.20
C MET A 1 52.48 -27.59 -11.77
N GLY A 2 53.57 -27.15 -12.41
CA GLY A 2 53.68 -25.76 -12.90
C GLY A 2 52.71 -25.33 -14.02
N TYR A 3 52.32 -26.24 -14.91
CA TYR A 3 51.36 -25.94 -15.99
C TYR A 3 49.92 -25.80 -15.48
N LEU A 4 49.52 -26.65 -14.53
CA LEU A 4 48.19 -26.61 -13.92
C LEU A 4 48.00 -25.32 -13.10
N PHE A 5 49.03 -24.90 -12.36
CA PHE A 5 49.01 -23.64 -11.60
C PHE A 5 48.91 -22.41 -12.50
N LYS A 6 49.62 -22.38 -13.64
CA LYS A 6 49.53 -21.30 -14.63
C LYS A 6 48.16 -21.26 -15.32
N ALA A 7 47.54 -22.41 -15.60
CA ALA A 7 46.21 -22.48 -16.18
C ALA A 7 45.13 -21.98 -15.21
N ILE A 8 45.21 -22.37 -13.93
CA ILE A 8 44.28 -21.92 -12.88
C ILE A 8 44.45 -20.41 -12.64
N ALA A 9 45.68 -19.91 -12.56
CA ALA A 9 45.95 -18.48 -12.42
C ALA A 9 45.44 -17.66 -13.61
N GLY A 10 45.58 -18.18 -14.84
CA GLY A 10 45.04 -17.56 -16.05
C GLY A 10 43.51 -17.51 -16.07
N LEU A 11 42.85 -18.59 -15.64
CA LEU A 11 41.39 -18.66 -15.53
C LEU A 11 40.86 -17.65 -14.48
N LEU A 12 41.51 -17.57 -13.31
CA LEU A 12 41.13 -16.62 -12.26
C LEU A 12 41.34 -15.17 -12.69
N LEU A 13 42.40 -14.87 -13.44
CA LEU A 13 42.65 -13.54 -13.98
C LEU A 13 41.60 -13.15 -15.03
N LEU A 14 41.21 -14.09 -15.89
CA LEU A 14 40.17 -13.87 -16.91
C LEU A 14 38.79 -13.67 -16.26
N LEU A 15 38.49 -14.42 -15.20
CA LEU A 15 37.26 -14.28 -14.43
C LEU A 15 37.21 -12.95 -13.66
N LEU A 16 38.34 -12.50 -13.10
CA LEU A 16 38.47 -11.18 -12.49
C LEU A 16 38.30 -10.04 -13.50
N LEU A 17 38.89 -10.16 -14.70
CA LEU A 17 38.71 -9.19 -15.78
C LEU A 17 37.25 -9.12 -16.25
N LEU A 18 36.59 -10.28 -16.35
CA LEU A 18 35.18 -10.36 -16.70
C LEU A 18 34.30 -9.73 -15.62
N LEU A 19 34.59 -9.95 -14.34
CA LEU A 19 33.92 -9.30 -13.21
C LEU A 19 34.14 -7.79 -13.18
N LEU A 20 35.36 -7.32 -13.47
CA LEU A 20 35.68 -5.89 -13.55
C LEU A 20 34.99 -5.23 -14.74
N LEU A 21 34.88 -5.92 -15.89
CA LEU A 21 34.11 -5.44 -17.05
C LEU A 21 32.62 -5.39 -16.74
N LEU A 22 32.07 -6.42 -16.08
CA LEU A 22 30.69 -6.43 -15.59
C LEU A 22 30.44 -5.30 -14.60
N PHE A 23 31.34 -5.07 -13.65
CA PHE A 23 31.23 -3.99 -12.67
C PHE A 23 31.38 -2.61 -13.31
N GLY A 24 32.29 -2.47 -14.26
CA GLY A 24 32.45 -1.24 -15.05
C GLY A 24 31.23 -0.95 -15.90
N ALA A 25 30.65 -1.97 -16.53
CA ALA A 25 29.43 -1.85 -17.33
C ALA A 25 28.20 -1.52 -16.46
N THR A 26 28.04 -2.16 -15.30
CA THR A 26 26.95 -1.82 -14.37
C THR A 26 27.11 -0.41 -13.82
N PHE A 27 28.33 0.00 -13.45
CA PHE A 27 28.61 1.36 -12.98
C PHE A 27 28.39 2.42 -14.08
N ALA A 28 28.84 2.15 -15.31
CA ALA A 28 28.60 3.03 -16.46
C ALA A 28 27.11 3.13 -16.81
N SER A 29 26.37 2.01 -16.75
CA SER A 29 24.92 2.00 -16.95
C SER A 29 24.19 2.83 -15.88
N LEU A 30 24.65 2.78 -14.63
CA LEU A 30 24.09 3.57 -13.53
C LEU A 30 24.28 5.08 -13.76
N ILE A 31 25.42 5.48 -14.36
CA ILE A 31 25.69 6.87 -14.73
C ILE A 31 24.83 7.30 -15.92
N MET A 32 24.63 6.44 -16.92
CA MET A 32 23.83 6.75 -18.12
C MET A 32 22.31 6.84 -17.86
N ILE A 33 21.85 6.25 -16.75
CA ILE A 33 20.44 6.29 -16.32
C ILE A 33 20.11 7.59 -15.56
N LEU A 34 21.12 8.23 -14.96
CA LEU A 34 20.94 9.43 -14.14
C LEU A 34 21.17 10.69 -14.97
N GLU A 35 20.15 11.54 -15.01
CA GLU A 35 20.14 12.80 -15.74
C GLU A 35 20.02 14.00 -14.80
N ALA A 36 20.46 15.17 -15.27
CA ALA A 36 20.44 16.40 -14.49
C ALA A 36 19.08 17.11 -14.49
N GLU A 37 18.28 16.90 -15.53
CA GLU A 37 17.00 17.57 -15.73
C GLU A 37 15.86 16.57 -15.97
N PRO A 38 14.63 16.89 -15.55
CA PRO A 38 13.47 16.07 -15.84
C PRO A 38 13.03 16.23 -17.30
N SER A 39 12.61 15.14 -17.93
CA SER A 39 12.05 15.15 -19.28
C SER A 39 10.58 15.61 -19.35
N VAL A 40 9.90 15.68 -18.21
CA VAL A 40 8.49 16.13 -18.13
C VAL A 40 8.28 17.23 -17.10
N GLN A 41 7.20 17.99 -17.26
CA GLN A 41 6.81 18.99 -16.26
C GLN A 41 6.35 18.35 -14.96
N GLY A 42 6.81 18.92 -13.84
CA GLY A 42 6.44 18.45 -12.50
C GLY A 42 4.94 18.59 -12.23
N TRP A 43 4.38 17.64 -11.48
CA TRP A 43 2.97 17.71 -11.12
C TRP A 43 2.70 18.90 -10.19
N LYS A 44 1.72 19.72 -10.56
CA LYS A 44 1.10 20.66 -9.64
C LYS A 44 -0.04 19.91 -8.96
N GLY A 45 0.17 19.44 -7.73
CA GLY A 45 -0.77 18.58 -7.01
C GLY A 45 -2.21 19.10 -7.12
N SER A 46 -3.12 18.26 -7.64
CA SER A 46 -4.49 18.68 -7.90
C SER A 46 -5.47 17.60 -7.44
N SER A 47 -6.39 17.98 -6.55
CA SER A 47 -7.56 17.17 -6.14
C SER A 47 -8.36 16.63 -7.35
N PRO A 48 -8.52 17.38 -8.47
CA PRO A 48 -9.23 16.87 -9.65
C PRO A 48 -8.61 15.63 -10.30
N SER A 49 -7.28 15.47 -10.26
CA SER A 49 -6.62 14.27 -10.79
C SER A 49 -6.94 13.03 -9.96
N ILE A 50 -7.02 13.17 -8.63
CA ILE A 50 -7.37 12.07 -7.72
C ILE A 50 -8.82 11.65 -7.93
N GLU A 51 -9.75 12.62 -7.93
CA GLU A 51 -11.18 12.34 -8.12
C GLU A 51 -11.46 11.67 -9.47
N ARG A 52 -10.77 12.10 -10.54
CA ARG A 52 -10.89 11.46 -11.86
C ARG A 52 -10.38 10.02 -11.86
N ALA A 53 -9.22 9.77 -11.25
CA ALA A 53 -8.67 8.42 -11.14
C ALA A 53 -9.61 7.50 -10.34
N GLU A 54 -10.15 7.98 -9.21
CA GLU A 54 -11.13 7.24 -8.40
C GLU A 54 -12.40 6.93 -9.18
N HIS A 55 -12.92 7.91 -9.95
CA HIS A 55 -14.09 7.70 -10.80
C HIS A 55 -13.84 6.62 -11.85
N TRP A 56 -12.68 6.66 -12.54
CA TRP A 56 -12.32 5.66 -13.53
C TRP A 56 -12.20 4.26 -12.91
N ILE A 57 -11.55 4.14 -11.74
CA ILE A 57 -11.43 2.87 -11.00
C ILE A 57 -12.81 2.35 -10.58
N ALA A 58 -13.68 3.22 -10.07
CA ALA A 58 -15.04 2.85 -9.64
C ALA A 58 -15.89 2.38 -10.83
N GLN A 59 -15.75 3.01 -11.99
CA GLN A 59 -16.41 2.60 -13.22
C GLN A 59 -15.98 1.18 -13.63
N VAL A 60 -14.67 0.92 -13.70
CA VAL A 60 -14.15 -0.42 -14.02
C VAL A 60 -14.63 -1.46 -13.01
N GLN A 61 -14.67 -1.13 -11.72
CA GLN A 61 -15.18 -2.04 -10.68
C GLN A 61 -16.67 -2.36 -10.85
N SER A 62 -17.49 -1.36 -11.22
CA SER A 62 -18.92 -1.55 -11.51
C SER A 62 -19.13 -2.40 -12.77
N ASP A 63 -18.31 -2.20 -13.80
CA ASP A 63 -18.37 -2.97 -15.04
C ASP A 63 -18.03 -4.46 -14.77
N MET A 64 -17.19 -4.73 -13.77
CA MET A 64 -16.85 -6.09 -13.33
C MET A 64 -18.03 -6.87 -12.71
N ASP A 65 -19.16 -6.23 -12.40
CA ASP A 65 -20.34 -6.88 -11.80
C ASP A 65 -21.33 -7.46 -12.83
N SER A 66 -21.16 -7.19 -14.12
CA SER A 66 -22.09 -7.65 -15.15
C SER A 66 -21.42 -8.57 -16.18
N ASN A 67 -22.13 -9.63 -16.61
CA ASN A 67 -21.63 -10.59 -17.59
C ASN A 67 -21.77 -10.06 -19.03
N LYS A 68 -20.96 -9.06 -19.40
CA LYS A 68 -21.02 -8.37 -20.71
C LYS A 68 -19.62 -8.06 -21.24
N LEU A 69 -19.56 -7.79 -22.54
CA LEU A 69 -18.39 -7.13 -23.13
C LEU A 69 -18.43 -5.65 -22.75
N PHE A 70 -17.32 -5.16 -22.24
CA PHE A 70 -17.14 -3.76 -21.92
C PHE A 70 -16.09 -3.16 -22.82
N ARG A 71 -16.31 -1.91 -23.19
CA ARG A 71 -15.37 -1.07 -23.91
C ARG A 71 -14.92 0.03 -22.96
N ALA A 72 -13.75 -0.16 -22.36
CA ALA A 72 -13.12 0.88 -21.56
C ALA A 72 -12.34 1.80 -22.48
N GLU A 73 -12.57 3.10 -22.34
CA GLU A 73 -11.79 4.12 -23.03
C GLU A 73 -10.91 4.83 -22.00
N ILE A 74 -9.66 5.05 -22.36
CA ILE A 74 -8.70 5.77 -21.52
C ILE A 74 -8.00 6.82 -22.37
N ASN A 75 -8.31 8.09 -22.12
CA ASN A 75 -7.66 9.20 -22.80
C ASN A 75 -6.36 9.61 -22.08
N GLN A 76 -5.66 10.57 -22.67
CA GLN A 76 -4.41 11.12 -22.14
C GLN A 76 -4.54 11.59 -20.68
N GLN A 77 -5.64 12.29 -20.37
CA GLN A 77 -5.85 12.91 -19.06
C GLN A 77 -6.19 11.87 -17.99
N ASP A 78 -6.95 10.83 -18.34
CA ASP A 78 -7.29 9.70 -17.47
C ASP A 78 -6.02 8.92 -17.11
N LEU A 79 -5.20 8.57 -18.11
CA LEU A 79 -3.95 7.85 -17.87
C LEU A 79 -2.97 8.66 -17.02
N ARG A 80 -2.83 9.96 -17.30
CA ARG A 80 -2.01 10.86 -16.46
C ARG A 80 -2.54 10.95 -15.03
N SER A 81 -3.87 10.94 -14.85
CA SER A 81 -4.51 10.97 -13.54
C SER A 81 -4.32 9.65 -12.77
N LEU A 82 -4.37 8.50 -13.45
CA LEU A 82 -4.09 7.19 -12.87
C LEU A 82 -2.61 7.02 -12.49
N ILE A 83 -1.69 7.50 -13.33
CA ILE A 83 -0.25 7.53 -13.00
C ILE A 83 -0.04 8.45 -11.78
N PHE A 84 -0.64 9.65 -11.77
CA PHE A 84 -0.57 10.58 -10.63
C PHE A 84 -1.17 9.96 -9.35
N TYR A 85 -2.31 9.30 -9.45
CA TYR A 85 -2.94 8.63 -8.31
C TYR A 85 -2.05 7.51 -7.77
N SER A 86 -1.52 6.67 -8.67
CA SER A 86 -0.63 5.56 -8.29
C SER A 86 0.67 6.06 -7.69
N SER A 87 1.26 7.11 -8.26
CA SER A 87 2.50 7.71 -7.78
C SER A 87 2.33 8.56 -6.52
N SER A 88 1.21 9.27 -6.36
CA SER A 88 0.90 10.03 -5.15
C SER A 88 0.75 9.07 -3.98
N ARG A 89 0.20 7.88 -4.23
CA ARG A 89 0.33 6.75 -3.32
C ARG A 89 1.82 6.41 -3.18
N LEU A 90 2.52 5.92 -4.23
CA LEU A 90 3.91 5.43 -4.16
C LEU A 90 4.94 6.37 -3.47
N ASN A 91 4.83 7.67 -3.68
CA ASN A 91 5.71 8.72 -3.13
C ASN A 91 5.36 9.11 -1.69
N GLN A 92 4.14 8.83 -1.23
CA GLN A 92 3.73 9.03 0.15
C GLN A 92 4.19 7.87 1.06
N TYR A 93 4.79 6.79 0.51
CA TYR A 93 5.23 5.58 1.22
C TYR A 93 6.70 5.65 1.76
N GLY A 94 7.20 6.83 2.16
CA GLY A 94 8.28 6.96 3.16
C GLY A 94 9.68 6.37 2.88
N ARG A 95 10.04 5.92 1.67
CA ARG A 95 11.46 5.79 1.28
C ARG A 95 11.84 6.96 0.40
N ASP A 96 12.28 8.06 1.03
CA ASP A 96 12.69 9.35 0.43
C ASP A 96 13.76 9.30 -0.68
N ARG A 97 14.19 8.12 -1.15
CA ARG A 97 15.22 7.99 -2.17
C ARG A 97 14.72 8.27 -3.58
N ALA A 98 13.41 8.14 -3.86
CA ALA A 98 12.85 8.36 -5.19
C ALA A 98 11.42 8.92 -5.11
N LYS A 99 11.16 10.04 -5.79
CA LYS A 99 9.84 10.67 -5.91
C LYS A 99 9.51 10.84 -7.37
N VAL A 100 8.38 10.32 -7.85
CA VAL A 100 7.91 10.65 -9.20
C VAL A 100 7.62 12.15 -9.28
N TYR A 101 8.41 12.86 -10.07
CA TYR A 101 8.37 14.32 -10.25
C TYR A 101 7.19 14.71 -11.15
N GLY A 102 6.99 13.95 -12.22
CA GLY A 102 5.93 14.18 -13.18
C GLY A 102 5.76 13.01 -14.13
N ALA A 103 4.67 13.07 -14.89
CA ALA A 103 4.42 12.18 -16.01
C ALA A 103 3.62 12.91 -17.08
N ASP A 104 3.88 12.52 -18.32
CA ASP A 104 3.16 12.93 -19.51
C ASP A 104 2.83 11.70 -20.36
N THR A 105 1.74 11.78 -21.08
CA THR A 105 1.24 10.70 -21.94
C THR A 105 0.89 11.31 -23.28
N MET A 106 1.09 10.59 -24.36
CA MET A 106 0.73 11.06 -25.70
C MET A 106 0.21 9.89 -26.51
N PHE A 107 -0.95 10.10 -27.12
CA PHE A 107 -1.51 9.19 -28.09
C PHE A 107 -1.20 9.72 -29.50
N THR A 108 -0.81 8.83 -30.40
CA THR A 108 -0.70 9.09 -31.84
C THR A 108 -1.50 8.05 -32.60
N ASP A 109 -1.55 8.15 -33.92
CA ASP A 109 -1.98 7.02 -34.76
C ASP A 109 -1.14 5.81 -34.34
N ASP A 110 -1.78 4.74 -33.86
CA ASP A 110 -1.20 3.45 -33.42
C ASP A 110 -0.24 3.41 -32.23
N ARG A 111 0.13 4.54 -31.59
CA ARG A 111 1.09 4.54 -30.47
C ARG A 111 0.64 5.26 -29.22
N LEU A 112 1.06 4.70 -28.09
CA LEU A 112 0.98 5.31 -26.77
C LEU A 112 2.41 5.53 -26.27
N VAL A 113 2.75 6.81 -26.05
CA VAL A 113 3.99 7.22 -25.42
C VAL A 113 3.70 7.60 -23.97
N VAL A 114 4.41 7.00 -23.02
CA VAL A 114 4.34 7.32 -21.59
C VAL A 114 5.70 7.78 -21.12
N ARG A 115 5.79 9.02 -20.64
CA ARG A 115 7.02 9.61 -20.08
C ARG A 115 6.85 9.81 -18.58
N ILE A 116 7.81 9.34 -17.81
CA ILE A 116 7.83 9.46 -16.35
C ILE A 116 9.20 9.99 -15.94
N SER A 117 9.23 11.07 -15.15
CA SER A 117 10.46 11.54 -14.51
C SER A 117 10.40 11.25 -13.02
N SER A 118 11.41 10.56 -12.51
CA SER A 118 11.56 10.30 -11.07
C SER A 118 12.78 11.03 -10.54
N GLN A 119 12.61 11.81 -9.48
CA GLN A 119 13.67 12.53 -8.79
C GLN A 119 14.23 11.70 -7.65
N PHE A 120 15.56 11.61 -7.56
CA PHE A 120 16.26 10.87 -6.51
C PHE A 120 17.05 11.83 -5.61
N ASP A 121 16.96 11.61 -4.30
CA ASP A 121 17.69 12.39 -3.30
C ASP A 121 19.14 11.87 -3.16
N ILE A 122 19.97 12.25 -4.13
CA ILE A 122 21.41 12.01 -4.19
C ILE A 122 22.06 13.37 -4.45
N ASP A 123 23.24 13.66 -3.86
CA ASP A 123 23.96 14.93 -3.99
C ASP A 123 23.76 15.60 -5.37
N LYS A 124 22.94 16.66 -5.38
CA LYS A 124 22.45 17.46 -6.53
C LYS A 124 21.16 17.02 -7.25
N ALA A 125 20.26 16.26 -6.60
CA ALA A 125 18.93 15.89 -7.11
C ALA A 125 18.93 15.43 -8.58
N ARG A 126 19.24 14.15 -8.80
CA ARG A 126 19.27 13.57 -10.15
C ARG A 126 17.92 12.98 -10.54
N PHE A 127 17.64 12.99 -11.83
CA PHE A 127 16.43 12.44 -12.41
C PHE A 127 16.72 11.10 -13.10
N ILE A 128 15.77 10.18 -13.05
CA ILE A 128 15.69 9.06 -13.98
C ILE A 128 14.46 9.35 -14.85
N ASN A 129 14.71 9.59 -16.13
CA ASN A 129 13.64 9.73 -17.11
C ASN A 129 13.41 8.39 -17.79
N VAL A 130 12.15 7.99 -17.82
CA VAL A 130 11.70 6.75 -18.48
C VAL A 130 10.70 7.14 -19.55
N GLU A 131 10.96 6.72 -20.79
CA GLU A 131 9.99 6.76 -21.88
C GLU A 131 9.62 5.33 -22.26
N LEU A 132 8.33 5.03 -22.23
CA LEU A 132 7.77 3.75 -22.65
C LEU A 132 6.95 4.01 -23.91
N VAL A 133 7.20 3.24 -24.97
CA VAL A 133 6.41 3.32 -26.20
C VAL A 133 5.75 1.99 -26.48
N PHE A 134 4.44 2.04 -26.61
CA PHE A 134 3.59 0.93 -26.97
C PHE A 134 2.99 1.18 -28.34
N SER A 135 2.90 0.13 -29.14
CA SER A 135 2.18 0.13 -30.41
C SER A 135 1.03 -0.88 -30.35
N ASP A 136 0.00 -0.59 -31.13
CA ASP A 136 -1.06 -1.54 -31.42
C ASP A 136 -0.59 -2.48 -32.54
N HIS A 137 -0.58 -3.79 -32.27
CA HIS A 137 -0.31 -4.81 -33.27
C HIS A 137 -1.27 -5.98 -33.11
N GLU A 138 -2.17 -6.13 -34.10
CA GLU A 138 -3.19 -7.19 -34.12
C GLU A 138 -4.16 -7.14 -32.91
N GLY A 139 -4.48 -5.95 -32.41
CA GLY A 139 -5.45 -5.78 -31.32
C GLY A 139 -4.89 -6.10 -29.93
N LEU A 140 -3.57 -6.10 -29.78
CA LEU A 140 -2.86 -6.26 -28.50
C LEU A 140 -1.73 -5.24 -28.36
N PRO A 141 -1.49 -4.70 -27.15
CA PRO A 141 -0.39 -3.80 -26.91
C PRO A 141 0.94 -4.54 -27.01
N ARG A 142 1.87 -4.01 -27.82
CA ARG A 142 3.26 -4.48 -27.87
C ARG A 142 4.22 -3.38 -27.43
N TRP A 143 5.27 -3.79 -26.72
CA TRP A 143 6.42 -2.92 -26.45
C TRP A 143 7.10 -2.60 -27.78
N GLU A 144 7.26 -1.32 -28.11
CA GLU A 144 8.11 -0.90 -29.22
C GLU A 144 9.53 -0.66 -28.72
N TYR A 145 9.67 0.17 -27.68
CA TYR A 145 10.92 0.34 -26.94
C TYR A 145 10.67 0.93 -25.55
N MET A 146 11.70 0.84 -24.70
CA MET A 146 11.81 1.56 -23.43
C MET A 146 13.13 2.31 -23.40
N MET A 147 13.07 3.59 -23.10
CA MET A 147 14.25 4.41 -22.86
C MET A 147 14.35 4.73 -21.37
N VAL A 148 15.50 4.50 -20.77
CA VAL A 148 15.81 4.85 -19.38
C VAL A 148 17.08 5.69 -19.37
N GLY A 149 16.96 6.97 -19.10
CA GLY A 149 18.02 7.94 -19.36
C GLY A 149 18.44 7.89 -20.83
N ASN A 150 19.72 7.62 -21.09
CA ASN A 150 20.25 7.46 -22.45
C ASN A 150 20.25 6.01 -22.96
N PHE A 151 19.72 5.06 -22.19
CA PHE A 151 19.73 3.65 -22.54
C PHE A 151 18.40 3.25 -23.19
N THR A 152 18.45 2.72 -24.41
CA THR A 152 17.25 2.25 -25.13
C THR A 152 17.24 0.73 -25.21
N LEU A 153 16.14 0.13 -24.77
CA LEU A 153 15.84 -1.29 -24.91
C LEU A 153 14.76 -1.46 -25.97
N ALA A 154 15.05 -2.27 -27.00
CA ALA A 154 14.06 -2.62 -28.00
C ALA A 154 12.96 -3.51 -27.40
N GLY A 155 11.75 -3.41 -27.94
CA GLY A 155 10.56 -4.13 -27.47
C GLY A 155 10.73 -5.65 -27.42
N GLU A 156 11.45 -6.24 -28.38
CA GLU A 156 11.77 -7.67 -28.37
C GLU A 156 12.65 -8.06 -27.19
N SER A 157 13.65 -7.22 -26.86
CA SER A 157 14.52 -7.44 -25.72
C SER A 157 13.75 -7.32 -24.40
N ILE A 158 12.81 -6.38 -24.30
CA ILE A 158 11.92 -6.23 -23.14
C ILE A 158 11.03 -7.46 -23.00
N SER A 159 10.42 -7.89 -24.10
CA SER A 159 9.52 -9.05 -24.12
C SER A 159 10.25 -10.32 -23.71
N TRP A 160 11.48 -10.52 -24.20
CA TRP A 160 12.34 -11.64 -23.82
C TRP A 160 12.79 -11.56 -22.35
N LEU A 161 13.25 -10.39 -21.89
CA LEU A 161 13.60 -10.19 -20.47
C LEU A 161 12.40 -10.46 -19.56
N TRP A 162 11.21 -10.05 -19.99
CA TRP A 162 9.97 -10.30 -19.26
C TRP A 162 9.63 -11.80 -19.24
N SER A 163 9.65 -12.50 -20.37
CA SER A 163 9.24 -13.91 -20.46
C SER A 163 10.26 -14.91 -19.89
N GLU A 164 11.55 -14.71 -20.14
CA GLU A 164 12.58 -15.70 -19.83
C GLU A 164 13.29 -15.44 -18.50
N LEU A 165 13.33 -14.19 -18.05
CA LEU A 165 14.05 -13.81 -16.83
C LEU A 165 13.12 -13.38 -15.71
N LEU A 166 12.21 -12.44 -15.96
CA LEU A 166 11.40 -11.86 -14.88
C LEU A 166 10.20 -12.72 -14.49
N LEU A 167 9.41 -13.20 -15.45
CA LEU A 167 8.23 -14.05 -15.22
C LEU A 167 8.56 -15.34 -14.45
N PRO A 168 9.61 -16.10 -14.79
CA PRO A 168 9.95 -17.34 -14.07
C PRO A 168 10.48 -17.10 -12.65
N LEU A 169 10.99 -15.89 -12.37
CA LEU A 169 11.41 -15.48 -11.04
C LEU A 169 10.25 -14.93 -10.20
N LEU A 170 9.10 -14.65 -10.80
CA LEU A 170 7.91 -14.25 -10.05
C LEU A 170 7.35 -15.46 -9.29
N PRO A 171 6.91 -15.28 -8.02
CA PRO A 171 6.14 -16.30 -7.33
C PRO A 171 4.93 -16.72 -8.18
N ALA A 172 4.65 -18.02 -8.27
CA ALA A 172 3.57 -18.58 -9.11
C ALA A 172 2.21 -17.88 -8.96
N LYS A 173 1.93 -17.31 -7.78
CA LYS A 173 0.74 -16.49 -7.51
C LYS A 173 0.64 -15.23 -8.40
N ARG A 174 1.76 -14.54 -8.64
CA ARG A 174 1.81 -13.31 -9.45
C ARG A 174 1.71 -13.60 -10.95
N GLU A 175 2.29 -14.72 -11.39
CA GLU A 175 2.17 -15.19 -12.77
C GLU A 175 0.70 -15.50 -13.12
N ARG A 176 -0.02 -16.22 -12.25
CA ARG A 176 -1.46 -16.51 -12.44
C ARG A 176 -2.31 -15.25 -12.53
N LEU A 177 -2.03 -14.24 -11.70
CA LEU A 177 -2.70 -12.95 -11.76
C LEU A 177 -2.47 -12.27 -13.12
N TRP A 178 -1.22 -12.25 -13.58
CA TRP A 178 -0.87 -11.69 -14.88
C TRP A 178 -1.59 -12.38 -16.04
N GLN A 179 -1.61 -13.72 -16.06
CA GLN A 179 -2.31 -14.50 -17.08
C GLN A 179 -3.82 -14.27 -17.07
N THR A 180 -4.42 -14.12 -15.88
CA THR A 180 -5.86 -13.87 -15.72
C THR A 180 -6.24 -12.48 -16.25
N VAL A 181 -5.43 -11.45 -15.93
CA VAL A 181 -5.66 -10.08 -16.40
C VAL A 181 -5.50 -9.98 -17.91
N THR A 182 -4.39 -10.49 -18.45
CA THR A 182 -4.10 -10.41 -19.89
C THR A 182 -5.05 -11.26 -20.74
N GLY A 183 -5.46 -12.45 -20.25
CA GLY A 183 -6.42 -13.31 -20.95
C GLY A 183 -7.85 -12.78 -21.00
N ALA A 184 -8.20 -11.80 -20.15
CA ALA A 184 -9.50 -11.14 -20.15
C ALA A 184 -9.66 -10.12 -21.29
N ILE A 185 -8.53 -9.61 -21.81
CA ILE A 185 -8.47 -8.66 -22.91
C ILE A 185 -8.85 -9.37 -24.22
N LYS A 186 -9.75 -8.77 -24.99
CA LYS A 186 -10.23 -9.28 -26.28
C LYS A 186 -9.74 -8.45 -27.45
N GLU A 187 -9.67 -7.14 -27.27
CA GLU A 187 -9.25 -6.20 -28.29
C GLU A 187 -8.64 -5.00 -27.57
N PHE A 188 -7.61 -4.44 -28.18
CA PHE A 188 -6.93 -3.26 -27.71
C PHE A 188 -6.54 -2.42 -28.93
N ASP A 189 -7.15 -1.25 -29.06
CA ASP A 189 -6.85 -0.32 -30.13
C ASP A 189 -6.24 0.96 -29.57
N ILE A 190 -5.23 1.49 -30.26
CA ILE A 190 -4.72 2.84 -29.98
C ILE A 190 -5.24 3.80 -31.04
N LEU A 191 -6.03 4.77 -30.59
CA LEU A 191 -6.56 5.88 -31.37
C LEU A 191 -5.80 7.18 -31.04
N PRO A 192 -5.91 8.23 -31.87
CA PRO A 192 -5.12 9.46 -31.71
C PRO A 192 -5.26 10.18 -30.37
N ASP A 193 -6.38 9.99 -29.66
CA ASP A 193 -6.68 10.67 -28.40
C ASP A 193 -6.91 9.72 -27.21
N LYS A 194 -6.96 8.40 -27.46
CA LYS A 194 -7.34 7.41 -26.45
C LYS A 194 -6.89 5.99 -26.80
N ALA A 195 -6.72 5.16 -25.77
CA ALA A 195 -6.73 3.71 -25.93
C ALA A 195 -8.14 3.17 -25.70
N VAL A 196 -8.50 2.15 -26.47
CA VAL A 196 -9.74 1.40 -26.32
C VAL A 196 -9.37 -0.01 -25.90
N LEU A 197 -9.90 -0.45 -24.75
CA LEU A 197 -9.75 -1.81 -24.26
C LEU A 197 -11.11 -2.50 -24.25
N VAL A 198 -11.25 -3.57 -25.03
CA VAL A 198 -12.41 -4.45 -24.95
C VAL A 198 -12.07 -5.65 -24.10
N TYR A 199 -12.83 -5.86 -23.04
CA TYR A 199 -12.66 -7.02 -22.17
C TYR A 199 -14.01 -7.66 -21.86
N ARG A 200 -13.98 -8.97 -21.59
CA ARG A 200 -15.16 -9.67 -21.10
C ARG A 200 -15.14 -9.64 -19.58
N SER A 201 -16.06 -8.87 -19.01
CA SER A 201 -16.36 -8.96 -17.61
C SER A 201 -17.30 -10.13 -17.36
N ASN A 202 -16.99 -10.95 -16.35
CA ASN A 202 -17.95 -11.87 -15.77
C ASN A 202 -17.67 -12.06 -14.27
N LYS A 203 -18.67 -12.56 -13.54
CA LYS A 203 -18.56 -12.80 -12.09
C LYS A 203 -17.42 -13.76 -11.74
N GLU A 204 -17.16 -14.74 -12.60
CA GLU A 204 -16.06 -15.70 -12.43
C GLU A 204 -14.70 -15.00 -12.43
N LEU A 205 -14.41 -14.18 -13.44
CA LEU A 205 -13.20 -13.37 -13.56
C LEU A 205 -13.04 -12.44 -12.36
N LYS A 206 -14.13 -11.79 -11.92
CA LYS A 206 -14.10 -10.94 -10.72
C LYS A 206 -13.71 -11.74 -9.47
N GLU A 207 -14.32 -12.89 -9.24
CA GLU A 207 -14.00 -13.73 -8.08
C GLU A 207 -12.60 -14.36 -8.19
N THR A 208 -12.15 -14.74 -9.39
CA THR A 208 -10.79 -15.26 -9.63
C THR A 208 -9.74 -14.19 -9.35
N LEU A 209 -9.89 -12.97 -9.89
CA LEU A 209 -8.99 -11.86 -9.61
C LEU A 209 -8.98 -11.49 -8.13
N LYS A 210 -10.16 -11.50 -7.48
CA LYS A 210 -10.29 -11.26 -6.05
C LYS A 210 -9.58 -12.34 -5.23
N ALA A 211 -9.73 -13.62 -5.59
CA ALA A 211 -9.06 -14.73 -4.91
C ALA A 211 -7.54 -14.68 -5.08
N GLN A 212 -7.05 -14.41 -6.29
CA GLN A 212 -5.61 -14.28 -6.55
C GLN A 212 -5.01 -13.05 -5.86
N ALA A 213 -5.72 -11.92 -5.82
CA ALA A 213 -5.34 -10.78 -5.00
C ALA A 213 -5.34 -11.12 -3.50
N ALA A 214 -6.31 -11.91 -3.04
CA ALA A 214 -6.37 -12.40 -1.67
C ALA A 214 -5.13 -13.20 -1.27
N GLU A 215 -4.72 -14.15 -2.11
CA GLU A 215 -3.54 -14.97 -1.88
C GLU A 215 -2.24 -14.16 -1.85
N LEU A 216 -2.19 -13.02 -2.53
CA LEU A 216 -1.05 -12.10 -2.48
C LEU A 216 -1.05 -11.26 -1.19
N ILE A 217 -2.23 -10.90 -0.68
CA ILE A 217 -2.37 -10.07 0.52
C ILE A 217 -2.27 -10.92 1.80
N LEU A 218 -2.80 -12.14 1.82
CA LEU A 218 -2.88 -12.99 3.02
C LEU A 218 -1.64 -13.84 3.30
N GLY A 219 -0.73 -14.00 2.33
CA GLY A 219 0.42 -14.88 2.49
C GLY A 219 0.08 -16.35 2.18
N ASP A 220 0.78 -17.28 2.82
CA ASP A 220 0.52 -18.71 2.69
C ASP A 220 -0.68 -19.18 3.55
N GLU A 221 -1.01 -20.47 3.46
CA GLU A 221 -2.14 -21.05 4.19
C GLU A 221 -1.91 -21.04 5.71
N ASP A 222 -0.66 -21.14 6.16
CA ASP A 222 -0.31 -21.09 7.58
C ASP A 222 -0.60 -19.70 8.17
N GLU A 223 -0.29 -18.62 7.43
CA GLU A 223 -0.63 -17.24 7.80
C GLU A 223 -2.14 -17.05 7.93
N ARG A 224 -2.90 -17.59 6.97
CA ARG A 224 -4.37 -17.56 7.00
C ARG A 224 -4.92 -18.26 8.25
N GLN A 225 -4.46 -19.47 8.53
CA GLN A 225 -4.90 -20.25 9.70
C GLN A 225 -4.56 -19.54 11.01
N ALA A 226 -3.40 -18.89 11.09
CA ALA A 226 -3.02 -18.12 12.27
C ALA A 226 -3.96 -16.92 12.48
N ILE A 227 -4.31 -16.17 11.43
CA ILE A 227 -5.28 -15.05 11.51
C ILE A 227 -6.66 -15.55 11.94
N GLU A 228 -7.14 -16.66 11.37
CA GLU A 228 -8.42 -17.28 11.75
C GLU A 228 -8.42 -17.75 13.21
N LEU A 229 -7.30 -18.25 13.72
CA LEU A 229 -7.12 -18.57 15.14
C LEU A 229 -7.30 -17.32 16.02
N TYR A 230 -6.63 -16.21 15.71
CA TYR A 230 -6.80 -14.95 16.46
C TYR A 230 -8.26 -14.47 16.46
N LEU A 231 -8.95 -14.56 15.32
CA LEU A 231 -10.37 -14.22 15.20
C LEU A 231 -11.25 -15.10 16.10
N SER A 232 -11.00 -16.42 16.11
CA SER A 232 -11.74 -17.35 16.96
C SER A 232 -11.56 -17.05 18.45
N VAL A 233 -10.34 -16.70 18.87
CA VAL A 233 -10.03 -16.35 20.26
C VAL A 233 -10.64 -15.00 20.64
N LEU A 234 -10.64 -14.03 19.71
CA LEU A 234 -11.33 -12.75 19.89
C LEU A 234 -12.82 -13.00 20.12
N ALA A 235 -13.48 -13.77 19.24
CA ALA A 235 -14.90 -14.05 19.34
C ALA A 235 -15.25 -14.82 20.63
N ALA A 236 -14.44 -15.80 21.03
CA ALA A 236 -14.62 -16.53 22.29
C ALA A 236 -14.44 -15.63 23.52
N SER A 237 -13.51 -14.67 23.48
CA SER A 237 -13.32 -13.67 24.55
C SER A 237 -14.50 -12.71 24.62
N ALA A 238 -15.00 -12.26 23.46
CA ALA A 238 -16.18 -11.41 23.37
C ALA A 238 -17.44 -12.11 23.91
N ALA A 239 -17.65 -13.39 23.60
CA ALA A 239 -18.79 -14.17 24.08
C ALA A 239 -18.80 -14.37 25.60
N GLN A 240 -17.62 -14.48 26.24
CA GLN A 240 -17.49 -14.65 27.69
C GLN A 240 -17.64 -13.35 28.49
N SER A 241 -17.51 -12.19 27.84
CA SER A 241 -17.66 -10.90 28.50
C SER A 241 -19.11 -10.67 28.93
N SER A 242 -19.33 -10.20 30.16
CA SER A 242 -20.64 -9.78 30.68
C SER A 242 -20.94 -8.29 30.48
N LEU A 243 -20.00 -7.52 29.91
CA LEU A 243 -20.14 -6.07 29.72
C LEU A 243 -21.10 -5.73 28.57
N SER A 244 -21.81 -4.61 28.66
CA SER A 244 -22.73 -4.14 27.61
C SER A 244 -22.02 -3.82 26.30
N ASP A 245 -20.87 -3.14 26.39
CA ASP A 245 -19.92 -2.93 25.30
C ASP A 245 -18.68 -3.79 25.52
N LEU A 246 -17.90 -4.03 24.47
CA LEU A 246 -16.64 -4.77 24.55
C LEU A 246 -15.46 -3.80 24.51
N PRO A 247 -14.83 -3.43 25.64
CA PRO A 247 -13.67 -2.56 25.62
C PRO A 247 -12.52 -3.20 24.86
N MET A 248 -11.92 -2.45 23.93
CA MET A 248 -10.85 -2.94 23.08
C MET A 248 -9.67 -3.47 23.92
N SER A 249 -9.33 -2.81 25.02
CA SER A 249 -8.22 -3.24 25.88
C SER A 249 -8.42 -4.64 26.48
N HIS A 250 -9.66 -5.05 26.73
CA HIS A 250 -9.95 -6.38 27.28
C HIS A 250 -9.68 -7.46 26.23
N LEU A 251 -10.23 -7.29 25.03
CA LEU A 251 -10.02 -8.24 23.92
C LEU A 251 -8.55 -8.27 23.49
N LEU A 252 -7.93 -7.09 23.36
CA LEU A 252 -6.53 -6.95 23.00
C LEU A 252 -5.62 -7.70 23.97
N ARG A 253 -5.88 -7.63 25.28
CA ARG A 253 -5.09 -8.35 26.28
C ARG A 253 -5.15 -9.87 26.09
N THR A 254 -6.33 -10.41 25.77
CA THR A 254 -6.47 -11.85 25.46
C THR A 254 -5.62 -12.21 24.24
N LEU A 255 -5.68 -11.40 23.17
CA LEU A 255 -4.91 -11.68 21.97
C LEU A 255 -3.41 -11.49 22.15
N VAL A 256 -2.96 -10.49 22.92
CA VAL A 256 -1.54 -10.33 23.29
C VAL A 256 -1.07 -11.55 24.09
N GLY A 257 -1.90 -12.12 24.96
CA GLY A 257 -1.59 -13.36 25.67
C GLY A 257 -1.35 -14.54 24.72
N LEU A 258 -2.19 -14.67 23.69
CA LEU A 258 -2.00 -15.66 22.63
C LEU A 258 -0.71 -15.38 21.83
N ALA A 259 -0.45 -14.11 21.47
CA ALA A 259 0.74 -13.71 20.75
C ALA A 259 2.00 -14.08 21.53
N VAL A 260 2.09 -13.73 22.82
CA VAL A 260 3.22 -14.11 23.69
C VAL A 260 3.44 -15.62 23.73
N ALA A 261 2.36 -16.40 23.87
CA ALA A 261 2.47 -17.85 23.92
C ALA A 261 3.02 -18.43 22.60
N ARG A 262 2.60 -17.89 21.45
CA ARG A 262 3.04 -18.32 20.13
C ARG A 262 4.46 -17.84 19.78
N SER A 263 4.82 -16.63 20.20
CA SER A 263 6.15 -16.03 20.01
C SER A 263 7.29 -16.75 20.76
N GLY A 264 6.99 -17.78 21.55
CA GLY A 264 7.99 -18.71 22.07
C GLY A 264 8.57 -19.65 21.01
N GLN A 265 7.81 -19.93 19.95
CA GLN A 265 8.20 -20.79 18.83
C GLN A 265 8.29 -20.02 17.50
N SER A 266 7.84 -18.77 17.46
CA SER A 266 7.84 -17.88 16.29
C SER A 266 8.32 -16.46 16.62
N SER A 267 8.41 -15.61 15.62
CA SER A 267 8.73 -14.18 15.76
C SER A 267 7.65 -13.44 16.56
N ALA A 268 8.06 -12.57 17.49
CA ALA A 268 7.12 -11.70 18.20
C ALA A 268 6.50 -10.65 17.27
N VAL A 269 7.29 -10.17 16.32
CA VAL A 269 6.82 -9.25 15.28
C VAL A 269 5.71 -9.90 14.45
N ASP A 270 5.90 -11.13 13.97
CA ASP A 270 4.93 -11.78 13.10
C ASP A 270 3.61 -12.12 13.84
N GLU A 271 3.69 -12.60 15.08
CA GLU A 271 2.48 -12.83 15.89
C GLU A 271 1.72 -11.53 16.20
N ASN A 272 2.44 -10.44 16.45
CA ASN A 272 1.81 -9.12 16.63
C ASN A 272 1.15 -8.63 15.33
N ARG A 273 1.77 -8.85 14.16
CA ARG A 273 1.16 -8.52 12.86
C ARG A 273 -0.14 -9.28 12.62
N ARG A 274 -0.13 -10.60 12.86
CA ARG A 274 -1.31 -11.48 12.75
C ARG A 274 -2.43 -11.03 13.68
N MET A 275 -2.09 -10.73 14.93
CA MET A 275 -3.02 -10.22 15.93
C MET A 275 -3.67 -8.90 15.48
N ILE A 276 -2.87 -7.90 15.09
CA ILE A 276 -3.37 -6.58 14.66
C ILE A 276 -4.31 -6.75 13.47
N ARG A 277 -3.90 -7.55 12.48
CA ARG A 277 -4.68 -7.81 11.28
C ARG A 277 -6.00 -8.52 11.58
N ALA A 278 -5.98 -9.55 12.42
CA ALA A 278 -7.20 -10.25 12.83
C ALA A 278 -8.19 -9.31 13.52
N PHE A 279 -7.70 -8.49 14.46
CA PHE A 279 -8.55 -7.50 15.12
C PHE A 279 -9.12 -6.49 14.12
N ALA A 280 -8.30 -5.97 13.21
CA ALA A 280 -8.74 -5.05 12.17
C ALA A 280 -9.82 -5.66 11.27
N ILE A 281 -9.69 -6.93 10.87
CA ILE A 281 -10.71 -7.69 10.12
C ILE A 281 -12.03 -7.76 10.90
N GLN A 282 -11.97 -7.93 12.23
CA GLN A 282 -13.15 -7.98 13.08
C GLN A 282 -13.91 -6.65 13.10
N VAL A 283 -13.22 -5.51 13.21
CA VAL A 283 -13.85 -4.18 13.36
C VAL A 283 -14.08 -3.43 12.04
N ALA A 284 -13.40 -3.80 10.96
CA ALA A 284 -13.53 -3.15 9.66
C ALA A 284 -14.93 -3.29 9.06
N ASP A 285 -15.36 -2.32 8.25
CA ASP A 285 -16.55 -2.48 7.41
C ASP A 285 -16.30 -3.51 6.29
N SER A 286 -17.36 -3.88 5.57
CA SER A 286 -17.26 -4.92 4.53
C SER A 286 -16.26 -4.61 3.41
N SER A 287 -16.10 -3.33 3.04
CA SER A 287 -15.23 -2.90 1.95
C SER A 287 -13.76 -2.98 2.39
N VAL A 288 -13.42 -2.42 3.55
CA VAL A 288 -12.07 -2.45 4.11
C VAL A 288 -11.68 -3.87 4.54
N ARG A 289 -12.61 -4.65 5.11
CA ARG A 289 -12.37 -6.06 5.45
C ARG A 289 -11.96 -6.86 4.22
N SER A 290 -12.58 -6.59 3.08
CA SER A 290 -12.25 -7.27 1.82
C SER A 290 -10.85 -6.95 1.30
N LEU A 291 -10.21 -5.88 1.78
CA LEU A 291 -8.82 -5.55 1.52
C LEU A 291 -7.89 -6.20 2.55
N LEU A 292 -8.25 -6.14 3.84
CA LEU A 292 -7.41 -6.63 4.94
C LEU A 292 -7.37 -8.15 5.05
N GLY A 293 -8.47 -8.83 4.78
CA GLY A 293 -8.57 -10.29 4.85
C GLY A 293 -9.55 -10.83 3.83
N PRO A 294 -9.20 -10.83 2.54
CA PRO A 294 -10.16 -11.18 1.51
C PRO A 294 -10.53 -12.68 1.62
N GLY A 295 -11.82 -12.97 1.67
CA GLY A 295 -12.30 -14.35 1.89
C GLY A 295 -12.27 -14.83 3.35
N ILE A 296 -11.81 -13.99 4.29
CA ILE A 296 -11.96 -14.23 5.73
C ILE A 296 -13.25 -13.57 6.20
N LYS A 297 -14.10 -14.35 6.88
CA LYS A 297 -15.35 -13.86 7.46
C LYS A 297 -15.28 -14.02 8.98
N PRO A 298 -15.06 -12.93 9.74
CA PRO A 298 -15.05 -13.01 11.19
C PRO A 298 -16.44 -13.38 11.71
N GLN A 299 -16.49 -14.00 12.89
CA GLN A 299 -17.76 -14.25 13.56
C GLN A 299 -18.45 -12.92 13.88
N GLN A 300 -19.76 -12.87 13.71
CA GLN A 300 -20.55 -11.71 14.13
C GLN A 300 -20.58 -11.66 15.67
N LEU A 301 -20.24 -10.50 16.21
CA LEU A 301 -20.34 -10.24 17.64
C LEU A 301 -21.69 -9.60 17.95
N ASP A 302 -22.28 -9.98 19.08
CA ASP A 302 -23.60 -9.46 19.51
C ASP A 302 -23.53 -8.02 20.05
N ARG A 303 -22.31 -7.50 20.26
CA ARG A 303 -22.03 -6.20 20.88
C ARG A 303 -20.87 -5.52 20.17
N PRO A 304 -20.83 -4.18 20.11
CA PRO A 304 -19.74 -3.46 19.48
C PRO A 304 -18.46 -3.54 20.31
N ILE A 305 -17.33 -3.55 19.62
CA ILE A 305 -16.03 -3.28 20.23
C ILE A 305 -15.86 -1.77 20.28
N VAL A 306 -15.55 -1.26 21.47
CA VAL A 306 -15.40 0.18 21.70
C VAL A 306 -13.97 0.50 22.15
N LEU A 307 -13.47 1.65 21.71
CA LEU A 307 -12.23 2.26 22.15
C LEU A 307 -12.57 3.65 22.67
N ARG A 308 -12.20 3.96 23.91
CA ARG A 308 -12.61 5.18 24.62
C ARG A 308 -14.12 5.40 24.59
N GLY A 309 -14.88 4.30 24.69
CA GLY A 309 -16.35 4.29 24.68
C GLY A 309 -16.99 4.46 23.31
N ARG A 310 -16.22 4.40 22.23
CA ARG A 310 -16.66 4.67 20.85
C ARG A 310 -16.27 3.54 19.89
N PHE A 311 -17.23 3.03 19.11
CA PHE A 311 -16.98 1.92 18.18
C PHE A 311 -16.21 2.35 16.92
N ASP A 312 -16.43 3.58 16.47
CA ASP A 312 -15.77 4.19 15.32
C ASP A 312 -14.28 4.40 15.60
N LEU A 313 -13.90 4.86 16.80
CA LEU A 313 -12.50 4.97 17.19
C LEU A 313 -11.78 3.61 17.17
N ALA A 314 -12.46 2.53 17.59
CA ALA A 314 -11.91 1.18 17.54
C ALA A 314 -11.63 0.75 16.10
N GLN A 315 -12.53 1.09 15.17
CA GLN A 315 -12.37 0.83 13.75
C GLN A 315 -11.19 1.63 13.17
N HIS A 316 -11.17 2.95 13.34
CA HIS A 316 -10.09 3.83 12.89
C HIS A 316 -8.72 3.35 13.37
N PHE A 317 -8.62 3.09 14.68
CA PHE A 317 -7.38 2.63 15.29
C PHE A 317 -6.85 1.32 14.68
N MET A 318 -7.64 0.24 14.66
CA MET A 318 -7.13 -1.06 14.19
C MET A 318 -7.01 -1.14 12.66
N VAL A 319 -7.88 -0.47 11.91
CA VAL A 319 -7.77 -0.41 10.44
C VAL A 319 -6.49 0.32 10.06
N SER A 320 -6.23 1.49 10.64
CA SER A 320 -5.01 2.26 10.36
C SER A 320 -3.75 1.52 10.80
N ALA A 321 -3.80 0.82 11.94
CA ALA A 321 -2.73 -0.09 12.37
C ALA A 321 -2.44 -1.19 11.33
N ALA A 322 -3.47 -1.90 10.84
CA ALA A 322 -3.30 -2.98 9.86
C ALA A 322 -2.89 -2.48 8.47
N LEU A 323 -3.38 -1.31 8.06
CA LEU A 323 -2.93 -0.64 6.84
C LEU A 323 -1.45 -0.28 6.92
N ALA A 324 -0.98 0.24 8.06
CA ALA A 324 0.43 0.58 8.25
C ALA A 324 1.35 -0.66 8.15
N LEU A 325 0.88 -1.83 8.59
CA LEU A 325 1.62 -3.09 8.45
C LEU A 325 1.66 -3.63 7.02
N THR A 326 0.62 -3.36 6.23
CA THR A 326 0.50 -3.84 4.84
C THR A 326 1.19 -2.90 3.86
N LEU A 327 1.19 -1.61 4.19
CA LEU A 327 1.71 -0.51 3.41
C LEU A 327 2.91 0.09 4.17
N ASP A 328 2.76 1.32 4.66
CA ASP A 328 3.55 1.94 5.70
C ASP A 328 2.72 2.97 6.45
N GLU A 329 3.31 3.54 7.50
CA GLU A 329 2.72 4.52 8.39
C GLU A 329 2.18 5.76 7.66
N GLN A 330 2.97 6.33 6.75
CA GLN A 330 2.64 7.60 6.13
C GLN A 330 1.45 7.43 5.19
N THR A 331 1.36 6.30 4.51
CA THR A 331 0.22 6.07 3.62
C THR A 331 -1.02 5.59 4.34
N ALA A 332 -0.89 4.81 5.41
CA ALA A 332 -2.03 4.55 6.28
C ALA A 332 -2.63 5.85 6.81
N LEU A 333 -1.79 6.82 7.22
CA LEU A 333 -2.24 8.13 7.67
C LEU A 333 -2.95 8.92 6.57
N ASN A 334 -2.41 8.91 5.35
CA ASN A 334 -3.01 9.65 4.24
C ASN A 334 -4.36 9.06 3.81
N ILE A 335 -4.51 7.73 3.83
CA ILE A 335 -5.80 7.06 3.63
C ILE A 335 -6.82 7.54 4.68
N GLY A 336 -6.42 7.61 5.96
CA GLY A 336 -7.25 8.16 7.03
C GLY A 336 -7.65 9.62 6.78
N ILE A 337 -6.69 10.49 6.49
CA ILE A 337 -6.93 11.92 6.20
C ILE A 337 -7.87 12.09 5.00
N ASP A 338 -7.72 11.32 3.94
CA ASP A 338 -8.56 11.44 2.75
C ASP A 338 -9.97 10.92 3.00
N LYS A 339 -10.14 9.90 3.85
CA LYS A 339 -11.46 9.51 4.36
C LYS A 339 -12.11 10.67 5.12
N GLU A 340 -11.40 11.30 6.04
CA GLU A 340 -11.92 12.42 6.83
C GLU A 340 -12.31 13.63 5.96
N LYS A 341 -11.52 13.93 4.91
CA LYS A 341 -11.87 14.97 3.93
C LYS A 341 -13.11 14.60 3.12
N LYS A 342 -13.28 13.33 2.76
CA LYS A 342 -14.48 12.85 2.07
C LYS A 342 -15.71 12.97 2.97
N ASP A 343 -15.58 12.63 4.25
CA ASP A 343 -16.65 12.76 5.24
C ASP A 343 -17.01 14.23 5.50
N ALA A 344 -16.09 15.18 5.29
CA ALA A 344 -16.35 16.63 5.31
C ALA A 344 -17.25 17.15 4.18
N LYS A 345 -17.43 16.38 3.09
CA LYS A 345 -18.27 16.77 1.95
C LYS A 345 -19.76 16.72 2.32
N ALA A 346 -20.59 17.39 1.53
CA ALA A 346 -22.04 17.42 1.77
C ALA A 346 -22.63 16.00 1.82
N GLY A 347 -23.38 15.69 2.88
CA GLY A 347 -23.98 14.37 3.11
C GLY A 347 -23.09 13.37 3.85
N GLY A 348 -21.84 13.73 4.18
CA GLY A 348 -20.97 12.96 5.07
C GLY A 348 -21.15 13.32 6.55
N SER A 349 -20.43 12.61 7.43
CA SER A 349 -20.45 12.82 8.89
C SER A 349 -19.69 14.07 9.35
N GLY A 350 -18.87 14.67 8.48
CA GLY A 350 -17.95 15.76 8.79
C GLY A 350 -16.54 15.26 9.18
N PHE A 351 -15.52 16.09 8.96
CA PHE A 351 -14.14 15.80 9.37
C PHE A 351 -14.02 15.72 10.90
N SER A 352 -13.32 14.70 11.40
CA SER A 352 -13.17 14.39 12.81
C SER A 352 -11.70 14.30 13.22
N PHE A 353 -11.25 15.24 14.07
CA PHE A 353 -9.90 15.16 14.62
C PHE A 353 -9.75 14.02 15.64
N SER A 354 -10.86 13.57 16.25
CA SER A 354 -10.86 12.39 17.10
C SER A 354 -10.51 11.13 16.31
N ASP A 355 -11.02 11.04 15.08
CA ASP A 355 -10.79 9.90 14.19
C ASP A 355 -9.36 9.95 13.65
N LEU A 356 -8.87 11.14 13.25
CA LEU A 356 -7.46 11.35 12.92
C LEU A 356 -6.51 10.97 14.08
N MET A 357 -6.86 11.32 15.32
CA MET A 357 -6.06 10.93 16.49
C MET A 357 -6.05 9.41 16.69
N ALA A 358 -7.18 8.74 16.44
CA ALA A 358 -7.26 7.27 16.48
C ALA A 358 -6.42 6.62 15.39
N ASP A 359 -6.45 7.16 14.16
CA ASP A 359 -5.62 6.70 13.04
C ASP A 359 -4.13 6.78 13.38
N MET A 360 -3.67 7.95 13.84
CA MET A 360 -2.28 8.16 14.24
C MET A 360 -1.87 7.26 15.41
N ALA A 361 -2.74 7.08 16.41
CA ALA A 361 -2.48 6.20 17.54
C ALA A 361 -2.38 4.73 17.11
N GLY A 362 -3.25 4.28 16.19
CA GLY A 362 -3.21 2.94 15.62
C GLY A 362 -1.94 2.66 14.83
N ILE A 363 -1.49 3.63 14.03
CA ILE A 363 -0.23 3.54 13.27
C ILE A 363 0.96 3.40 14.21
N ARG A 364 1.07 4.27 15.23
CA ARG A 364 2.13 4.21 16.25
C ARG A 364 2.06 2.91 17.06
N PHE A 365 0.85 2.43 17.34
CA PHE A 365 0.66 1.14 18.00
C PHE A 365 1.22 -0.02 17.16
N ALA A 366 0.96 -0.04 15.84
CA ALA A 366 1.52 -1.05 14.95
C ALA A 366 3.05 -1.02 14.92
N SER A 367 3.64 0.18 14.83
CA SER A 367 5.10 0.38 14.88
C SER A 367 5.70 -0.14 16.19
N ALA A 368 5.16 0.29 17.33
CA ALA A 368 5.59 -0.16 18.65
C ALA A 368 5.59 -1.68 18.82
N LEU A 369 4.64 -2.36 18.18
CA LEU A 369 4.48 -3.81 18.26
C LEU A 369 5.31 -4.57 17.22
N THR A 370 5.86 -3.93 16.19
CA THR A 370 6.47 -4.63 15.05
C THR A 370 7.83 -4.10 14.61
N GLY A 371 8.37 -3.06 15.25
CA GLY A 371 9.63 -2.42 14.84
C GLY A 371 10.86 -3.31 14.96
N SER A 372 11.00 -4.07 16.06
CA SER A 372 12.03 -5.11 16.21
C SER A 372 11.57 -6.24 17.12
N GLU A 373 12.26 -7.38 17.11
CA GLU A 373 11.94 -8.49 18.04
C GLU A 373 12.00 -8.08 19.51
N GLU A 374 13.01 -7.29 19.89
CA GLU A 374 13.15 -6.80 21.27
C GLU A 374 11.99 -5.87 21.63
N GLN A 375 11.70 -4.90 20.75
CA GLN A 375 10.63 -3.93 20.93
C GLN A 375 9.26 -4.62 21.00
N ALA A 376 8.99 -5.55 20.09
CA ALA A 376 7.76 -6.33 20.02
C ALA A 376 7.52 -7.15 21.30
N ARG A 377 8.57 -7.82 21.82
CA ARG A 377 8.47 -8.57 23.09
C ARG A 377 8.24 -7.63 24.28
N LYS A 378 8.90 -6.47 24.29
CA LYS A 378 8.70 -5.45 25.33
C LYS A 378 7.27 -4.91 25.30
N ALA A 379 6.73 -4.61 24.12
CA ALA A 379 5.36 -4.17 23.90
C ALA A 379 4.34 -5.21 24.39
N GLN A 380 4.53 -6.48 24.02
CA GLN A 380 3.70 -7.60 24.48
C GLN A 380 3.66 -7.69 26.01
N GLN A 381 4.83 -7.68 26.67
CA GLN A 381 4.91 -7.73 28.14
C GLN A 381 4.28 -6.50 28.80
N PHE A 382 4.45 -5.33 28.20
CA PHE A 382 3.86 -4.09 28.69
C PHE A 382 2.32 -4.14 28.62
N LEU A 383 1.75 -4.57 27.50
CA LEU A 383 0.29 -4.67 27.32
C LEU A 383 -0.36 -5.76 28.19
N LEU A 384 0.35 -6.84 28.53
CA LEU A 384 -0.16 -7.83 29.49
C LEU A 384 -0.31 -7.28 30.91
N LYS A 385 0.59 -6.36 31.30
CA LYS A 385 0.64 -5.73 32.62
C LYS A 385 -0.30 -4.53 32.74
N ASN A 386 -0.44 -3.74 31.69
CA ASN A 386 -1.20 -2.48 31.72
C ASN A 386 -2.53 -2.62 30.98
N ARG A 387 -3.65 -2.46 31.69
CA ARG A 387 -4.99 -2.86 31.21
C ARG A 387 -5.85 -1.73 30.62
N GLY A 388 -5.42 -0.48 30.77
CA GLY A 388 -6.23 0.68 30.40
C GLY A 388 -5.97 1.16 28.97
N GLU A 389 -7.00 1.63 28.28
CA GLU A 389 -6.89 2.14 26.90
C GLU A 389 -6.00 3.39 26.80
N GLN A 390 -5.81 4.13 27.91
CA GLN A 390 -4.86 5.25 27.99
C GLN A 390 -3.41 4.87 27.74
N THR A 391 -3.11 3.58 27.74
CA THR A 391 -1.76 3.08 27.46
C THR A 391 -1.39 3.21 25.98
N PHE A 392 -2.38 3.16 25.08
CA PHE A 392 -2.18 3.14 23.63
C PHE A 392 -3.08 4.12 22.86
N MET A 393 -4.11 4.69 23.48
CA MET A 393 -5.03 5.65 22.85
C MET A 393 -5.23 6.88 23.75
N PRO A 394 -4.92 8.11 23.30
CA PRO A 394 -5.15 9.31 24.10
C PRO A 394 -6.65 9.62 24.30
N GLU A 395 -6.96 10.59 25.17
CA GLU A 395 -8.32 11.13 25.26
C GLU A 395 -8.63 12.03 24.05
N VAL A 396 -9.84 11.91 23.51
CA VAL A 396 -10.25 12.61 22.27
C VAL A 396 -11.37 13.63 22.44
N LEU A 397 -11.98 13.75 23.63
CA LEU A 397 -13.17 14.59 23.86
C LEU A 397 -12.94 16.09 23.63
N TRP A 398 -11.68 16.53 23.65
CA TRP A 398 -11.28 17.92 23.44
C TRP A 398 -11.10 18.30 21.96
N LEU A 399 -11.24 17.33 21.05
CA LEU A 399 -10.98 17.51 19.63
C LEU A 399 -12.26 17.89 18.86
N PRO A 400 -12.16 18.82 17.88
CA PRO A 400 -13.28 19.17 17.01
C PRO A 400 -13.71 17.97 16.15
N GLN A 401 -15.02 17.84 15.93
CA GLN A 401 -15.62 16.76 15.14
C GLN A 401 -16.79 17.30 14.31
N GLY A 402 -17.16 16.56 13.25
CA GLY A 402 -18.30 16.91 12.41
C GLY A 402 -18.09 18.17 11.58
N LEU A 403 -16.85 18.50 11.22
CA LEU A 403 -16.56 19.73 10.50
C LEU A 403 -16.93 19.59 9.01
N THR A 404 -17.68 20.56 8.49
CA THR A 404 -17.93 20.65 7.04
C THR A 404 -16.67 21.04 6.29
N THR A 405 -16.64 20.82 4.97
CA THR A 405 -15.51 21.21 4.11
C THR A 405 -15.12 22.68 4.29
N ALA A 406 -16.11 23.58 4.40
CA ALA A 406 -15.86 25.01 4.60
C ALA A 406 -15.20 25.28 5.95
N VAL A 407 -15.76 24.75 7.04
CA VAL A 407 -15.24 24.94 8.40
C VAL A 407 -13.84 24.32 8.55
N TYR A 408 -13.63 23.12 8.00
CA TYR A 408 -12.32 22.49 7.96
C TYR A 408 -11.30 23.35 7.20
N SER A 409 -11.68 23.87 6.02
CA SER A 409 -10.79 24.73 5.21
C SER A 409 -10.44 26.04 5.92
N ASP A 410 -11.35 26.60 6.72
CA ASP A 410 -11.08 27.82 7.48
C ASP A 410 -10.20 27.51 8.70
N LEU A 411 -10.46 26.38 9.37
CA LEU A 411 -9.67 25.93 10.51
C LEU A 411 -8.20 25.70 10.13
N ILE A 412 -7.91 25.01 9.02
CA ILE A 412 -6.53 24.75 8.59
C ILE A 412 -5.76 26.03 8.21
N ARG A 413 -6.47 27.12 7.87
CA ARG A 413 -5.87 28.45 7.63
C ARG A 413 -5.73 29.26 8.91
N HIS A 414 -6.37 28.83 10.00
CA HIS A 414 -6.37 29.54 11.25
C HIS A 414 -5.02 29.35 11.99
N PRO A 415 -4.44 30.39 12.60
CA PRO A 415 -3.17 30.29 13.33
C PRO A 415 -3.14 29.30 14.50
N LEU A 416 -4.30 28.87 14.99
CA LEU A 416 -4.41 27.89 16.09
C LEU A 416 -4.26 26.43 15.63
N TYR A 417 -4.39 26.17 14.32
CA TYR A 417 -4.33 24.81 13.79
C TYR A 417 -2.98 24.12 14.05
N PRO A 418 -1.81 24.76 13.81
CA PRO A 418 -0.52 24.18 14.17
C PRO A 418 -0.41 23.81 15.66
N ALA A 419 -0.84 24.70 16.56
CA ALA A 419 -0.81 24.43 17.99
C ALA A 419 -1.70 23.24 18.41
N MET A 420 -2.83 23.04 17.73
CA MET A 420 -3.68 21.87 17.93
C MET A 420 -2.99 20.58 17.46
N LEU A 421 -2.37 20.59 16.27
CA LEU A 421 -1.61 19.45 15.76
C LEU A 421 -0.43 19.11 16.68
N ASP A 422 0.33 20.11 17.12
CA ASP A 422 1.44 19.92 18.07
C ASP A 422 0.95 19.25 19.36
N ARG A 423 -0.21 19.67 19.87
CA ARG A 423 -0.82 19.06 21.06
C ARG A 423 -1.27 17.61 20.82
N ILE A 424 -1.74 17.27 19.62
CA ILE A 424 -2.05 15.88 19.24
C ILE A 424 -0.76 15.06 19.25
N VAL A 425 0.29 15.53 18.57
CA VAL A 425 1.58 14.84 18.46
C VAL A 425 2.21 14.63 19.84
N GLN A 426 2.24 15.66 20.68
CA GLN A 426 2.75 15.56 22.06
C GLN A 426 2.01 14.51 22.87
N ARG A 427 0.67 14.46 22.76
CA ARG A 427 -0.14 13.45 23.46
C ARG A 427 0.15 12.03 22.98
N LEU A 428 0.34 11.85 21.67
CA LEU A 428 0.73 10.57 21.10
C LEU A 428 2.10 10.13 21.62
N GLN A 429 3.11 11.00 21.57
CA GLN A 429 4.47 10.71 22.07
C GLN A 429 4.50 10.40 23.57
N SER A 430 3.58 10.98 24.35
CA SER A 430 3.45 10.70 25.78
C SER A 430 2.73 9.39 26.13
N LEU A 431 2.29 8.62 25.13
CA LEU A 431 1.58 7.37 25.38
C LEU A 431 2.47 6.37 26.15
N PRO A 432 1.97 5.78 27.25
CA PRO A 432 2.74 4.86 28.07
C PRO A 432 3.37 3.69 27.29
N LEU A 433 2.68 3.17 26.27
CA LEU A 433 3.23 2.11 25.41
C LEU A 433 4.47 2.59 24.65
N LEU A 434 4.40 3.75 23.97
CA LEU A 434 5.49 4.27 23.14
C LEU A 434 6.73 4.58 23.98
N VAL A 435 6.51 5.28 25.10
CA VAL A 435 7.57 5.57 26.09
C VAL A 435 8.20 4.27 26.61
N ALA A 436 7.40 3.24 26.88
CA ALA A 436 7.91 1.97 27.37
C ALA A 436 8.77 1.25 26.33
N VAL A 437 8.46 1.36 25.04
CA VAL A 437 9.21 0.67 23.98
C VAL A 437 10.37 1.47 23.40
N GLY A 438 10.50 2.75 23.77
CA GLY A 438 11.60 3.62 23.35
C GLY A 438 11.39 4.23 21.96
N GLU A 439 10.14 4.53 21.62
CA GLU A 439 9.72 5.13 20.35
C GLU A 439 9.37 6.61 20.48
#